data_AF-A0A1Y4E1P4-F1
#
_entry.id   AF-A0A1Y4E1P4-F1
#
_cell.length_a   1.000
_cell.length_b   1.000
_cell.length_c   1.000
_cell.angle_alpha   90.00
_cell.angle_beta   90.00
_cell.angle_gamma   90.00
#
_symmetry.space_group_name_H-M   'P 1'
#
loop_
_entity.id
_entity.type
_entity.pdbx_description
1 polymer ?
#
loop_
_entity_poly.entity_id
_entity_poly.type
_entity_poly.pdbx_seq_one_letter_code
_entity_poly.pdbx_strand_id
1 'polypeptide(L)' 'MGDLEIDFVAGRGGKPHYYQVALSVLDEATLRRELRPLELLGDAYPKTLLTLDRIGATDHNGIEQRSLVDWLLT' A
#
# COMPACT_ATOMS: atom_id res chain seq x y z
N MET A 1 -3.33 7.54 -19.14
CA MET A 1 -2.58 8.26 -18.09
C MET A 1 -3.39 8.01 -16.83
N GLY A 2 -3.03 6.99 -16.05
CA GLY A 2 -3.68 6.77 -14.76
C GLY A 2 -3.04 7.73 -13.78
N ASP A 3 -3.84 8.60 -13.19
CA ASP A 3 -3.37 9.57 -12.20
C ASP A 3 -2.75 8.79 -11.03
N LEU A 4 -1.61 9.28 -10.55
CA LEU A 4 -0.90 8.72 -9.40
C LEU A 4 -1.65 9.12 -8.13
N GLU A 5 -2.82 8.54 -7.94
CA GLU A 5 -3.67 8.75 -6.78
C GLU A 5 -3.32 7.74 -5.68
N ILE A 6 -3.48 8.18 -4.43
CA ILE A 6 -3.42 7.32 -3.25
C ILE A 6 -4.85 7.07 -2.80
N ASP A 7 -5.27 5.80 -2.69
CA ASP A 7 -6.66 5.46 -2.39
C ASP A 7 -7.12 6.02 -1.03
N PHE A 8 -6.28 5.90 0.01
CA PHE A 8 -6.61 6.39 1.34
C PHE A 8 -5.42 7.02 2.06
N VAL A 9 -5.73 8.08 2.81
CA VAL A 9 -4.83 8.68 3.79
C VAL A 9 -5.51 8.67 5.15
N ALA A 10 -4.95 7.94 6.09
CA ALA A 10 -5.36 8.01 7.50
C ALA A 10 -4.44 8.94 8.26
N GLY A 11 -4.93 9.62 9.30
CA GLY A 11 -4.12 10.52 10.09
C GLY A 11 -4.46 10.46 11.57
N ARG A 12 -3.42 10.39 12.42
CA ARG A 12 -3.58 10.55 13.87
C ARG A 12 -2.55 11.57 14.38
N GLY A 13 -3.03 12.64 15.01
CA GLY A 13 -2.16 13.69 15.55
C GLY A 13 -1.27 14.37 14.50
N GLY A 14 -1.78 14.53 13.26
CA GLY A 14 -1.05 15.17 12.16
C GLY A 14 0.02 14.29 11.49
N LYS A 15 0.11 13.01 11.82
CA LYS A 15 0.99 12.04 11.14
C LYS A 15 0.15 11.21 10.16
N PRO A 16 0.35 11.36 8.84
CA PRO A 16 -0.36 10.57 7.85
C PRO A 16 0.18 9.13 7.79
N HIS A 17 -0.69 8.23 7.33
CA HIS A 17 -0.38 6.88 6.87
C HIS A 17 -1.09 6.70 5.53
N TYR A 18 -0.34 6.32 4.51
CA TYR A 18 -0.82 6.17 3.14
C TYR A 18 -1.15 4.72 2.81
N TYR A 19 -2.28 4.48 2.15
CA TYR A 19 -2.72 3.15 1.78
C TYR A 19 -3.08 3.09 0.31
N GLN A 20 -2.56 2.08 -0.37
CA GLN A 20 -3.03 1.61 -1.67
C GLN A 20 -3.77 0.29 -1.48
N VAL A 21 -4.85 0.07 -2.23
CA VAL A 21 -5.70 -1.12 -2.11
C VAL A 21 -5.89 -1.78 -3.47
N ALA A 22 -5.63 -3.08 -3.54
CA ALA A 22 -5.86 -3.87 -4.74
C ALA A 22 -6.53 -5.21 -4.40
N LEU A 23 -7.25 -5.79 -5.35
CA LEU A 23 -7.79 -7.14 -5.17
C LEU A 23 -6.65 -8.16 -5.02
N SER A 24 -5.69 -8.11 -5.92
CA SER A 24 -4.52 -9.00 -5.98
C SER A 24 -3.38 -8.31 -6.73
N VAL A 25 -2.13 -8.60 -6.33
CA VAL A 25 -0.91 -8.11 -6.99
C VAL A 25 0.06 -9.25 -7.34
N LEU A 26 -0.44 -10.47 -7.50
CA LEU A 26 0.36 -11.62 -7.94
C LEU A 26 0.98 -11.43 -9.33
N ASP A 27 0.33 -10.62 -10.17
CA ASP A 27 0.91 -10.13 -11.41
C ASP A 27 1.89 -8.97 -11.12
N GLU A 28 3.15 -9.12 -11.55
CA GLU A 28 4.21 -8.16 -11.28
C GLU A 28 3.94 -6.78 -11.89
N ALA A 29 3.29 -6.72 -13.06
CA ALA A 29 2.91 -5.45 -13.66
C ALA A 29 1.88 -4.71 -12.81
N THR A 30 0.94 -5.45 -12.22
CA THR A 30 -0.03 -4.94 -11.25
C THR A 30 0.65 -4.48 -9.97
N LEU A 31 1.54 -5.28 -9.38
CA LEU A 31 2.33 -4.87 -8.20
C LEU A 31 3.06 -3.54 -8.44
N ARG A 32 3.82 -3.43 -9.53
CA ARG A 32 4.57 -2.21 -9.86
C ARG A 32 3.66 -1.00 -10.06
N ARG A 33 2.45 -1.21 -10.63
CA ARG A 33 1.47 -0.14 -10.81
C ARG A 33 0.94 0.38 -9.46
N GLU A 34 0.61 -0.51 -8.54
CA GLU A 34 0.07 -0.15 -7.22
C GLU A 34 1.14 0.41 -6.26
N LEU A 35 2.41 -0.01 -6.38
CA LEU A 35 3.49 0.56 -5.57
C LEU A 35 3.86 1.98 -6.00
N ARG A 36 3.77 2.29 -7.29
CA ARG A 36 4.30 3.54 -7.88
C ARG A 36 3.78 4.83 -7.22
N PRO A 37 2.49 4.99 -6.89
CA PRO A 37 2.02 6.18 -6.17
C PRO A 37 2.69 6.35 -4.80
N LEU A 38 2.87 5.25 -4.06
CA LEU A 38 3.48 5.24 -2.73
C LEU A 38 5.00 5.52 -2.80
N GLU A 39 5.70 4.97 -3.80
CA GLU A 39 7.15 5.17 -4.00
C GLU A 39 7.50 6.63 -4.33
N LEU A 40 6.58 7.36 -4.98
CA LEU A 40 6.79 8.75 -5.38
C LEU A 40 6.57 9.75 -4.25
N LEU A 41 6.01 9.31 -3.11
CA LEU A 41 5.93 10.12 -1.91
C LEU A 41 7.33 10.31 -1.32
N GLY A 42 7.81 11.55 -1.34
CA GLY A 42 9.15 11.91 -0.86
C GLY A 42 9.30 12.00 0.68
N ASP A 43 8.26 11.66 1.43
CA ASP A 43 8.29 11.65 2.90
C ASP A 43 8.62 10.27 3.48
N ALA A 44 8.90 10.24 4.79
CA ALA A 44 9.18 9.02 5.53
C ALA A 44 7.97 8.53 6.37
N TYR A 45 6.76 8.93 6.02
CA TYR A 45 5.56 8.44 6.69
C TYR A 45 5.23 7.00 6.25
N PRO A 46 4.53 6.22 7.11
CA PRO A 46 4.21 4.83 6.81
C PRO A 46 3.31 4.70 5.58
N LYS A 47 3.58 3.66 4.79
CA LYS A 47 2.94 3.35 3.52
C LYS A 47 2.59 1.86 3.51
N THR A 48 1.37 1.52 3.12
CA THR A 48 0.90 0.13 3.12
C THR A 48 0.13 -0.19 1.84
N LEU A 49 0.46 -1.32 1.21
CA LEU A 49 -0.31 -1.93 0.14
C LEU A 49 -1.18 -3.05 0.72
N LEU A 50 -2.50 -2.85 0.72
CA LEU A 50 -3.47 -3.82 1.19
C LEU A 50 -4.00 -4.64 0.01
N THR A 51 -3.93 -5.98 0.11
CA THR A 51 -4.51 -6.88 -0.90
C THR A 51 -5.32 -8.01 -0.30
N LEU A 52 -6.14 -8.72 -1.09
CA LEU A 52 -6.77 -9.97 -0.62
C LEU A 52 -5.84 -11.19 -0.78
N ASP A 53 -4.60 -10.99 -1.24
CA ASP A 53 -3.65 -12.07 -1.38
C ASP A 53 -3.25 -12.62 -0.02
N ARG A 54 -3.21 -13.95 0.10
CA ARG A 54 -2.72 -14.64 1.30
C ARG A 54 -1.24 -14.97 1.19
N ILE A 55 -0.48 -14.00 0.74
CA ILE A 55 0.98 -14.00 0.82
C ILE A 55 1.37 -13.38 2.16
N GLY A 56 2.39 -13.94 2.80
CA GLY A 56 2.89 -13.40 4.07
C GLY A 56 3.28 -11.93 3.92
N ALA A 57 3.31 -11.22 5.05
CA ALA A 57 3.74 -9.82 5.06
C ALA A 57 5.09 -9.66 4.35
N THR A 58 5.15 -8.73 3.41
CA THR A 58 6.32 -8.47 2.57
C THR A 58 6.60 -6.97 2.57
N ASP A 59 7.86 -6.56 2.41
CA ASP A 59 8.26 -5.15 2.33
C ASP A 59 8.78 -4.82 0.92
N HIS A 60 8.37 -3.67 0.39
CA HIS A 60 8.82 -3.12 -0.88
C HIS A 60 9.39 -1.72 -0.64
N ASN A 61 10.70 -1.63 -0.40
CA ASN A 61 11.39 -0.35 -0.17
C ASN A 61 10.74 0.50 0.95
N GLY A 62 10.31 -0.13 2.05
CA GLY A 62 9.62 0.53 3.16
C GLY A 62 8.11 0.68 2.99
N ILE A 63 7.53 0.09 1.93
CA ILE A 63 6.09 -0.07 1.76
C ILE A 63 5.70 -1.47 2.26
N GLU A 64 4.91 -1.53 3.33
CA GLU A 64 4.41 -2.79 3.87
C GLU A 64 3.30 -3.34 2.98
N GLN A 65 3.47 -4.54 2.43
CA GLN A 65 2.38 -5.28 1.80
C GLN A 65 1.75 -6.23 2.82
N ARG A 66 0.42 -6.16 2.94
CA ARG A 66 -0.33 -6.96 3.89
C ARG A 66 -1.68 -7.43 3.35
N SER A 67 -2.08 -8.63 3.77
CA SER A 67 -3.45 -9.12 3.61
C SER A 67 -4.43 -8.19 4.32
N LEU A 68 -5.44 -7.69 3.60
CA LEU A 68 -6.50 -6.84 4.12
C LEU A 68 -7.26 -7.53 5.25
N VAL A 69 -7.46 -8.85 5.16
CA VAL A 69 -8.13 -9.63 6.21
C VAL A 69 -7.30 -9.62 7.49
N ASP A 70 -5.99 -9.83 7.37
CA ASP A 70 -5.09 -9.84 8.54
C ASP A 70 -4.92 -8.43 9.12
N TRP A 71 -5.04 -7.39 8.29
CA TRP A 71 -5.03 -5.99 8.75
C TRP A 71 -6.28 -5.62 9.55
N LEU A 72 -7.46 -6.06 9.11
CA LEU A 72 -8.73 -5.80 9.82
C LEU A 72 -8.85 -6.50 11.18
N LEU A 73 -8.06 -7.56 11.39
CA LEU A 73 -8.11 -8.38 12.60
C LEU A 73 -7.04 -8.00 13.64
N THR A 74 -6.28 -6.93 13.42
CA THR A 74 -5.23 -6.45 14.35
C THR A 74 -5.52 -5.10 14.97
#